data_AF-A0A7W1IID0-F1
#
_entry.id   AF-A0A7W1IID0-F1
#
_cell.length_a   1.000
_cell.length_b   1.000
_cell.length_c   1.000
_cell.angle_alpha   90.00
_cell.angle_beta   90.00
_cell.angle_gamma   90.00
#
_symmetry.space_group_name_H-M   'P 1'
#
loop_
_entity.id
_entity.type
_entity.pdbx_description
1 polymer ?
#
loop_
_entity_poly.entity_id
_entity_poly.type
_entity_poly.pdbx_seq_one_letter_code
_entity_poly.pdbx_strand_id
1 'polypeptide(L)'
;MTRRLGRRGLAAAAVLTLWMVGLAVLVQRELFQPHTEQLAEAGLRVTPGATFYAVLQRGVQIGFASTTIDTNSAGIVVQDYLVADLPVAGALH
;
A
#
# COMPACT_ATOMS: atom_id res chain seq x y z
N MET A 1 -36.60 35.90 1.19
CA MET A 1 -37.48 35.61 2.35
C MET A 1 -36.68 34.90 3.42
N THR A 2 -35.95 35.65 4.26
CA THR A 2 -35.13 35.10 5.35
C THR A 2 -36.04 34.79 6.53
N ARG A 3 -36.47 33.52 6.63
CA ARG A 3 -37.24 33.04 7.77
C ARG A 3 -36.33 33.14 9.00
N ARG A 4 -36.54 34.12 9.89
CA ARG A 4 -35.82 34.20 11.16
C ARG A 4 -36.03 32.87 11.89
N LEU A 5 -34.98 32.06 11.99
CA LEU A 5 -35.05 30.83 12.76
C LEU A 5 -35.27 31.21 14.23
N GLY A 6 -36.39 30.80 14.81
CA GLY A 6 -36.57 30.88 16.27
C GLY A 6 -35.49 30.07 16.99
N ARG A 7 -35.32 30.25 18.31
CA ARG A 7 -34.31 29.54 19.12
C ARG A 7 -34.24 28.03 18.84
N ARG A 8 -35.38 27.39 18.61
CA ARG A 8 -35.48 25.97 18.24
C ARG A 8 -34.86 25.63 16.89
N GLY A 9 -35.02 26.51 15.90
CA GLY A 9 -34.43 26.32 14.57
C GLY A 9 -32.91 26.50 14.58
N LEU A 10 -32.41 27.46 15.36
CA LEU A 10 -30.96 27.61 15.60
C LEU A 10 -30.39 26.38 16.32
N ALA A 11 -31.09 25.87 17.34
CA ALA A 11 -30.67 24.66 18.05
C ALA A 11 -30.63 23.44 17.12
N ALA A 12 -31.66 23.25 16.28
CA ALA A 12 -31.68 22.16 15.30
C ALA A 12 -30.53 22.26 14.30
N ALA A 13 -30.27 23.46 13.77
CA ALA A 13 -29.14 23.70 12.87
C ALA A 13 -27.79 23.39 13.53
N ALA A 14 -27.61 23.79 14.79
CA ALA A 14 -26.40 23.52 15.55
C ALA A 14 -26.16 22.02 15.81
N VAL A 15 -27.23 21.27 16.11
CA VAL A 15 -27.12 19.81 16.29
C VAL A 15 -26.73 19.13 14.98
N LEU A 16 -27.36 19.53 13.87
CA LEU A 16 -27.06 18.96 12.56
C LEU A 16 -25.63 19.28 12.11
N THR A 17 -25.15 20.52 12.29
CA THR A 17 -23.76 20.86 11.97
C THR A 17 -22.78 20.10 12.84
N LEU A 18 -23.04 19.98 14.15
CA LEU A 18 -22.20 19.18 15.04
C LEU A 18 -22.14 17.72 14.59
N TRP A 19 -23.28 17.15 14.19
CA TRP A 19 -23.35 15.78 13.70
C TRP A 19 -22.59 15.60 12.38
N MET A 20 -22.75 16.52 11.43
CA MET A 20 -22.00 16.53 10.17
C MET A 20 -20.49 16.64 10.40
N VAL A 21 -20.05 17.48 11.34
CA VAL A 21 -18.64 17.57 11.73
C VAL A 21 -18.16 16.25 12.34
N GLY A 22 -18.93 15.65 13.25
CA GLY A 22 -18.60 14.35 13.83
C GLY A 22 -18.46 13.25 12.78
N LEU A 23 -19.38 13.20 11.81
CA LEU A 23 -19.30 12.27 10.69
C LEU A 23 -18.09 12.54 9.79
N ALA A 24 -17.80 13.80 9.47
CA ALA A 24 -16.65 14.15 8.64
C ALA A 24 -15.34 13.73 9.33
N VAL A 25 -15.22 13.95 10.64
CA VAL A 25 -14.09 13.47 11.43
C VAL A 25 -14.02 11.95 11.46
N LEU A 26 -15.15 11.27 11.64
CA LEU A 26 -15.20 9.80 11.63
C LEU A 26 -14.79 9.23 10.28
N VAL A 27 -15.33 9.77 9.18
CA VAL A 27 -14.95 9.40 7.81
C VAL A 27 -13.47 9.65 7.57
N GLN A 28 -12.96 10.81 7.98
CA GLN A 28 -11.53 11.11 7.88
C GLN A 28 -10.68 10.11 8.66
N ARG A 29 -11.16 9.66 9.82
CA ARG A 29 -10.41 8.71 10.65
C ARG A 29 -10.51 7.28 10.18
N GLU A 30 -11.67 6.83 9.69
CA GLU A 30 -11.93 5.42 9.38
C GLU A 30 -11.58 5.09 7.92
N LEU A 31 -12.03 5.92 6.98
CA LEU A 31 -11.77 5.70 5.54
C LEU A 31 -10.38 6.17 5.12
N PHE A 32 -9.77 7.06 5.90
CA PHE A 32 -8.36 7.43 5.75
C PHE A 32 -7.51 6.90 6.91
N GLN A 33 -8.06 6.03 7.79
CA GLN A 33 -7.21 5.19 8.62
C GLN A 33 -6.39 4.34 7.66
N PRO A 34 -5.07 4.38 7.78
CA PRO A 34 -4.26 4.09 6.63
C PRO A 34 -4.19 2.58 6.52
N HIS A 35 -4.33 2.08 5.30
CA HIS A 35 -4.02 0.71 4.90
C HIS A 35 -2.72 0.17 5.53
N THR A 36 -1.82 1.03 6.03
CA THR A 36 -0.65 0.70 6.84
C THR A 36 -0.92 -0.18 8.05
N GLU A 37 -2.03 -0.04 8.79
CA GLU A 37 -2.29 -0.93 9.95
C GLU A 37 -2.62 -2.35 9.48
N GLN A 38 -3.45 -2.48 8.44
CA GLN A 38 -3.76 -3.77 7.82
C GLN A 38 -2.53 -4.38 7.13
N LEU A 39 -1.70 -3.56 6.50
CA LEU A 39 -0.45 -3.98 5.85
C LEU A 39 0.63 -4.35 6.88
N ALA A 40 0.67 -3.69 8.03
CA ALA A 40 1.54 -4.06 9.14
C ALA A 40 1.11 -5.41 9.74
N GLU A 41 -0.19 -5.63 9.94
CA GLU A 41 -0.70 -6.93 10.40
C GLU A 41 -0.45 -8.04 9.37
N ALA A 42 -0.62 -7.76 8.08
CA ALA A 42 -0.25 -8.69 7.01
C ALA A 42 1.27 -8.95 6.97
N GLY A 43 2.08 -7.91 7.21
CA GLY A 43 3.54 -8.01 7.29
C GLY A 43 4.01 -8.95 8.39
N LEU A 44 3.31 -9.03 9.53
CA LEU A 44 3.61 -10.01 10.58
C LEU A 44 3.47 -11.47 10.13
N ARG A 45 2.72 -11.73 9.05
CA ARG A 45 2.51 -13.08 8.51
C ARG A 45 3.48 -13.43 7.37
N VAL A 46 4.31 -12.47 6.94
CA VAL A 46 5.26 -12.66 5.85
C VAL A 46 6.67 -12.56 6.40
N THR A 47 7.42 -13.65 6.32
CA THR A 47 8.83 -13.66 6.72
C THR A 47 9.66 -12.83 5.73
N PRO A 48 10.38 -11.79 6.17
CA PRO A 48 11.32 -11.07 5.31
C PRO A 48 12.44 -11.98 4.84
N GLY A 49 12.95 -11.75 3.64
CA GLY A 49 14.06 -12.53 3.12
C GLY A 49 14.41 -12.24 1.68
N ALA A 50 15.50 -12.87 1.24
CA ALA A 50 15.97 -12.81 -0.14
C ALA A 50 16.25 -14.22 -0.64
N THR A 51 15.77 -14.53 -1.84
CA THR A 51 16.10 -15.77 -2.55
C THR A 51 16.88 -15.44 -3.80
N PHE A 52 17.96 -16.18 -4.04
CA PHE A 52 18.84 -16.01 -5.19
C PHE A 52 18.81 -17.26 -6.07
N TYR A 53 18.83 -17.05 -7.38
CA TYR A 53 18.77 -18.09 -8.39
C TYR A 53 19.89 -17.88 -9.41
N ALA A 54 20.58 -18.96 -9.79
CA ALA A 54 21.45 -18.94 -10.96
C ALA A 54 20.59 -19.02 -12.22
N VAL A 55 20.88 -18.18 -13.21
CA VAL A 55 20.23 -18.26 -14.53
C VAL A 55 21.14 -19.06 -15.44
N LEU A 56 20.67 -20.24 -15.87
CA LEU A 56 21.45 -21.16 -16.70
C LEU A 56 20.90 -21.23 -18.12
N GLN A 57 21.81 -21.27 -19.10
CA GLN A 57 21.54 -21.62 -20.48
C GLN A 57 22.45 -22.76 -20.91
N ARG A 58 21.86 -23.88 -21.34
CA ARG A 58 22.61 -25.11 -21.71
C ARG A 58 23.59 -25.56 -20.61
N GLY A 59 23.21 -25.37 -19.35
CA GLY A 59 24.04 -25.71 -18.20
C GLY A 59 25.14 -24.70 -17.85
N VAL A 60 25.29 -23.63 -18.63
CA VAL A 60 26.22 -22.52 -18.36
C VAL A 60 25.47 -21.38 -17.69
N GLN A 61 26.02 -20.83 -16.61
CA GLN A 61 25.45 -19.66 -15.98
C GLN A 61 25.64 -18.43 -16.86
N ILE A 62 24.53 -17.79 -17.22
CA ILE A 62 24.49 -16.55 -18.01
C ILE A 62 24.05 -15.35 -17.18
N GLY A 63 23.75 -15.55 -15.90
CA GLY A 63 23.26 -14.47 -15.05
C GLY A 63 22.76 -14.93 -13.68
N PHE A 64 22.01 -14.05 -13.03
CA PHE A 64 21.34 -14.34 -11.76
C PHE A 64 19.97 -13.65 -11.69
N ALA A 65 19.10 -14.22 -10.89
CA ALA A 65 17.85 -13.60 -10.48
C ALA A 65 17.78 -13.58 -8.95
N SER A 66 17.08 -12.60 -8.41
CA SER A 66 16.78 -12.53 -6.99
C SER A 66 15.39 -11.98 -6.76
N THR A 67 14.72 -12.52 -5.75
CA THR A 67 13.49 -11.97 -5.19
C THR A 67 13.76 -11.58 -3.75
N THR A 68 13.48 -10.32 -3.40
CA THR A 68 13.59 -9.80 -2.04
C THR A 68 12.21 -9.41 -1.54
N ILE A 69 11.92 -9.78 -0.30
CA ILE A 69 10.70 -9.42 0.41
C ILE A 69 11.10 -8.64 1.66
N ASP A 70 10.72 -7.37 1.70
CA ASP A 70 10.91 -6.49 2.83
C ASP A 70 9.56 -6.16 3.47
N THR A 71 9.46 -6.31 4.80
CA THR A 71 8.29 -5.86 5.56
C THR A 71 8.68 -4.70 6.46
N ASN A 72 7.98 -3.57 6.36
CA ASN A 72 8.18 -2.41 7.22
C ASN A 72 6.83 -1.80 7.65
N SER A 73 6.86 -0.72 8.42
CA SER A 73 5.64 -0.04 8.92
C SER A 73 4.77 0.56 7.81
N ALA A 74 5.31 0.72 6.60
CA ALA A 74 4.56 1.17 5.42
C ALA A 74 3.95 -0.01 4.63
N GLY A 75 4.38 -1.26 4.87
CA GLY A 75 3.80 -2.47 4.32
C GLY A 75 4.83 -3.51 3.85
N ILE A 76 4.44 -4.28 2.84
CA ILE A 76 5.26 -5.36 2.25
C ILE A 76 5.73 -4.89 0.86
N VAL A 77 7.04 -4.91 0.64
CA VAL A 77 7.67 -4.61 -0.65
C VAL A 77 8.27 -5.90 -1.20
N VAL A 78 7.90 -6.25 -2.43
CA VAL A 78 8.50 -7.36 -3.16
C VAL A 78 9.25 -6.79 -4.34
N GLN A 79 10.54 -7.12 -4.45
CA GLN A 79 11.40 -6.69 -5.54
C GLN A 79 12.01 -7.89 -6.24
N ASP A 80 11.73 -8.00 -7.52
CA ASP A 80 12.35 -8.97 -8.41
C ASP A 80 13.44 -8.28 -9.24
N TYR A 81 14.59 -8.93 -9.31
CA TYR A 81 15.73 -8.46 -10.07
C TYR A 81 16.30 -9.60 -10.90
N LEU A 82 16.53 -9.35 -12.18
CA LEU A 82 17.08 -10.31 -13.13
C LEU A 82 18.15 -9.61 -13.97
N VAL A 83 19.34 -10.21 -14.01
CA VAL A 83 20.41 -9.85 -14.94
C VAL A 83 20.87 -11.13 -15.61
N ALA A 84 20.85 -11.14 -16.94
CA ALA A 84 21.37 -12.26 -17.70
C ALA A 84 21.83 -11.80 -19.09
N ASP A 85 22.93 -12.37 -19.54
CA ASP A 85 23.45 -12.17 -20.88
C ASP A 85 22.64 -13.04 -21.83
N LEU A 86 21.66 -12.43 -22.50
CA LEU A 86 20.73 -13.16 -23.36
C LEU A 86 21.28 -13.16 -24.80
N PRO A 87 21.40 -14.33 -25.45
CA PRO A 87 21.79 -14.35 -26.84
C PRO A 87 20.63 -13.84 -27.71
N VAL A 88 20.73 -12.59 -28.16
CA VAL A 88 19.84 -12.05 -29.19
C VAL A 88 20.48 -12.40 -30.53
N ALA A 89 19.76 -13.15 -31.37
CA ALA A 89 20.26 -13.62 -32.68
C ALA A 89 21.58 -14.43 -32.63
N GLY A 90 21.91 -15.06 -31.49
CA GLY A 90 23.08 -15.93 -31.35
C GLY A 90 24.35 -15.26 -30.79
N ALA A 91 24.31 -13.96 -30.46
CA ALA A 91 25.39 -13.26 -29.76
C ALA A 91 24.96 -12.87 -28.34
N LEU A 92 25.74 -13.26 -27.34
CA LEU A 92 25.55 -12.87 -25.94
C LEU A 92 25.74 -11.35 -25.80
N HIS A 93 24.81 -10.69 -25.13
CA HIS A 93 24.80 -9.24 -24.84
C HIS A 93 24.43 -9.00 -23.39
#